data_AF-A0A1G1XSW7-F1
#
_entry.id   AF-A0A1G1XSW7-F1
#
_cell.length_a   1.000
_cell.length_b   1.000
_cell.length_c   1.000
_cell.angle_alpha   90.00
_cell.angle_beta   90.00
_cell.angle_gamma   90.00
#
_symmetry.space_group_name_H-M   'P 1'
#
loop_
_entity.id
_entity.type
_entity.pdbx_description
1 polymer ?
#
loop_
_entity_poly.entity_id
_entity_poly.type
_entity_poly.pdbx_seq_one_letter_code
_entity_poly.pdbx_strand_id
1 'polypeptide(L)'
;MSDDKFKISSQKFQESLKILEHNPEIISQLNDLAHSGTKASLEAIKKFIANEKGEGLRGYAQCALEECEYFYYSPNSPQEEKDFDLAKMIIEKEERIICLDSKAEAAEFELKQLDLEKAVNDKLTNLVTGKTKNWKYNFSEDYQKTVVARMEELKDEIEYLEAWISQARKMIKTEKFKNVPFGILEHFHHDFEGENFWVDGEDDCGDGGDD
;
A
#
# COMPACT_ATOMS: atom_id res chain seq x y z
N MET A 1 -34.90 -5.01 -1.83
CA MET A 1 -34.08 -3.84 -1.41
C MET A 1 -32.92 -3.55 -2.36
N SER A 2 -32.93 -4.04 -3.61
CA SER A 2 -31.85 -3.84 -4.61
C SER A 2 -32.16 -2.72 -5.62
N ASP A 3 -33.43 -2.48 -5.94
CA ASP A 3 -33.82 -1.61 -7.06
C ASP A 3 -33.72 -0.11 -6.76
N ASP A 4 -33.91 0.31 -5.51
CA ASP A 4 -33.83 1.73 -5.14
C ASP A 4 -32.39 2.25 -5.13
N LYS A 5 -31.41 1.42 -4.75
CA LYS A 5 -29.99 1.78 -4.80
C LYS A 5 -29.51 1.98 -6.24
N PHE A 6 -29.99 1.16 -7.17
CA PHE A 6 -29.62 1.24 -8.58
C PHE A 6 -30.23 2.49 -9.25
N LYS A 7 -31.49 2.83 -8.94
CA LYS A 7 -32.13 4.06 -9.43
C LYS A 7 -31.48 5.35 -8.91
N ILE A 8 -31.11 5.38 -7.63
CA ILE A 8 -30.41 6.53 -7.03
C ILE A 8 -29.01 6.71 -7.65
N SER A 9 -28.29 5.61 -7.91
CA SER A 9 -26.99 5.64 -8.59
C SER A 9 -27.11 6.16 -10.03
N SER A 10 -28.12 5.71 -10.79
CA SER A 10 -28.38 6.17 -12.15
C SER A 10 -28.76 7.65 -12.23
N GLN A 11 -29.51 8.18 -11.27
CA GLN A 11 -29.92 9.58 -11.27
C GLN A 11 -28.74 10.51 -10.95
N LYS A 12 -27.91 10.17 -9.95
CA LYS A 12 -26.69 10.92 -9.62
C LYS A 12 -25.68 10.94 -10.77
N PHE A 13 -25.55 9.84 -11.50
CA PHE A 13 -24.70 9.77 -12.70
C PHE A 13 -25.18 10.72 -13.79
N GLN A 14 -26.49 10.73 -14.08
CA GLN A 14 -27.09 11.63 -15.07
C GLN A 14 -26.99 13.11 -14.66
N GLU A 15 -27.12 13.42 -13.37
CA GLU A 15 -26.91 14.78 -12.85
C GLU A 15 -25.45 15.22 -12.97
N SER A 16 -24.50 14.32 -12.75
CA SER A 16 -23.07 14.60 -12.93
C SER A 16 -22.73 14.88 -14.40
N LEU A 17 -23.26 14.08 -15.34
CA LEU A 17 -23.10 14.32 -16.78
C LEU A 17 -23.63 15.69 -17.21
N LYS A 18 -24.80 16.08 -16.71
CA LYS A 18 -25.37 17.41 -17.00
C LYS A 18 -24.48 18.53 -16.45
N ILE A 19 -23.94 18.39 -15.24
CA ILE A 19 -23.01 19.39 -14.68
C ILE A 19 -21.80 19.55 -15.61
N LEU A 20 -21.27 18.47 -16.15
CA LEU A 20 -20.14 18.53 -17.10
C LEU A 20 -20.54 19.24 -18.40
N GLU A 21 -21.68 18.90 -19.00
CA GLU A 21 -22.17 19.53 -20.23
C GLU A 21 -22.40 21.05 -20.11
N HIS A 22 -22.74 21.53 -18.92
CA HIS A 22 -22.98 22.96 -18.67
C HIS A 22 -21.71 23.75 -18.31
N ASN A 23 -20.54 23.10 -18.18
CA ASN A 23 -19.28 23.75 -17.81
C ASN A 23 -18.13 23.44 -18.81
N PRO A 24 -18.34 23.64 -20.13
CA PRO A 24 -17.35 23.24 -21.14
C PRO A 24 -16.01 23.98 -21.01
N GLU A 25 -16.03 25.25 -20.59
CA GLU A 25 -14.81 26.04 -20.41
C GLU A 25 -13.94 25.52 -19.26
N ILE A 26 -14.57 25.12 -18.15
CA ILE A 26 -13.85 24.55 -16.99
C ILE A 26 -13.24 23.21 -17.38
N ILE A 27 -14.00 22.37 -18.09
CA ILE A 27 -13.52 21.08 -18.60
C ILE A 27 -12.31 21.28 -19.51
N SER A 28 -12.40 22.21 -20.47
CA SER A 28 -11.28 22.51 -21.38
C SER A 28 -10.03 22.95 -20.60
N GLN A 29 -10.20 23.83 -19.60
CA GLN A 29 -9.09 24.29 -18.77
C GLN A 29 -8.46 23.15 -17.96
N LEU A 30 -9.27 22.25 -17.39
CA LEU A 30 -8.77 21.09 -16.65
C LEU A 30 -7.99 20.14 -17.57
N ASN A 31 -8.43 19.93 -18.82
CA ASN A 31 -7.70 19.12 -19.80
C ASN A 31 -6.37 19.76 -20.21
N ASP A 32 -6.36 21.07 -20.45
CA ASP A 32 -5.12 21.78 -20.79
C ASP A 32 -4.10 21.70 -19.63
N LEU A 33 -4.58 21.83 -18.40
CA LEU A 33 -3.76 21.64 -17.20
C LEU A 33 -3.27 20.20 -17.10
N ALA A 34 -4.13 19.20 -17.34
CA ALA A 34 -3.76 17.78 -17.27
C ALA A 34 -2.66 17.44 -18.28
N HIS A 35 -2.87 17.74 -19.56
CA HIS A 35 -1.91 17.44 -20.62
C HIS A 35 -0.58 18.19 -20.49
N SER A 36 -0.58 19.35 -19.81
CA SER A 36 0.67 20.10 -19.61
C SER A 36 1.67 19.36 -18.70
N GLY A 37 1.19 18.49 -17.80
CA GLY A 37 2.03 17.65 -16.95
C GLY A 37 3.08 18.42 -16.15
N THR A 38 2.75 19.62 -15.64
CA THR A 38 3.69 20.45 -14.87
C THR A 38 3.35 20.48 -13.39
N LYS A 39 4.35 20.74 -12.54
CA LYS A 39 4.13 20.97 -11.11
C LYS A 39 3.12 22.09 -10.83
N ALA A 40 3.17 23.18 -11.61
CA ALA A 40 2.22 24.29 -11.45
C ALA A 40 0.78 23.85 -11.77
N SER A 41 0.61 23.00 -12.78
CA SER A 41 -0.68 22.46 -13.18
C SER A 41 -1.23 21.48 -12.14
N LEU A 42 -0.40 20.62 -11.56
CA LEU A 42 -0.76 19.77 -10.43
C LEU A 42 -1.32 20.58 -9.25
N GLU A 43 -0.61 21.63 -8.85
CA GLU A 43 -1.06 22.51 -7.77
C GLU A 43 -2.35 23.26 -8.11
N ALA A 44 -2.51 23.68 -9.36
CA ALA A 44 -3.73 24.33 -9.84
C ALA A 44 -4.94 23.40 -9.76
N ILE A 45 -4.82 22.15 -10.22
CA ILE A 45 -5.89 21.15 -10.17
C ILE A 45 -6.20 20.78 -8.72
N LYS A 46 -5.20 20.53 -7.87
CA LYS A 46 -5.40 20.26 -6.43
C LYS A 46 -6.15 21.39 -5.72
N LYS A 47 -5.78 22.64 -6.03
CA LYS A 47 -6.48 23.82 -5.50
C LYS A 47 -7.92 23.90 -6.01
N PHE A 48 -8.18 23.54 -7.27
CA PHE A 48 -9.54 23.48 -7.80
C PHE A 48 -10.37 22.44 -7.03
N ILE A 49 -9.88 21.20 -6.90
CA ILE A 49 -10.55 20.11 -6.17
C ILE A 49 -10.91 20.52 -4.75
N ALA A 50 -9.99 21.18 -4.03
CA ALA A 50 -10.20 21.60 -2.65
C ALA A 50 -11.31 22.67 -2.48
N ASN A 51 -11.56 23.48 -3.52
CA ASN A 51 -12.54 24.56 -3.48
C ASN A 51 -13.87 24.20 -4.15
N GLU A 52 -13.88 23.19 -5.03
CA GLU A 52 -15.08 22.76 -5.73
C GLU A 52 -16.06 22.04 -4.80
N LYS A 53 -17.33 22.43 -4.86
CA LYS A 53 -18.42 21.88 -4.03
C LYS A 53 -19.23 20.82 -4.76
N GLY A 54 -19.33 20.89 -6.09
CA GLY A 54 -20.06 19.96 -6.93
C GLY A 54 -19.32 18.64 -7.12
N GLU A 55 -19.99 17.52 -6.80
CA GLU A 55 -19.39 16.18 -6.92
C GLU A 55 -18.96 15.84 -8.36
N GLY A 56 -19.74 16.24 -9.37
CA GLY A 56 -19.42 15.97 -10.78
C GLY A 56 -18.13 16.65 -11.27
N LEU A 57 -17.99 17.96 -11.04
CA LEU A 57 -16.77 18.70 -11.40
C LEU A 57 -15.56 18.27 -10.55
N ARG A 58 -15.78 17.96 -9.27
CA ARG A 58 -14.71 17.45 -8.41
C ARG A 58 -14.20 16.09 -8.90
N GLY A 59 -15.10 15.18 -9.27
CA GLY A 59 -14.75 13.88 -9.84
C GLY A 59 -13.99 14.02 -11.15
N TYR A 60 -14.45 14.90 -12.05
CA TYR A 60 -13.72 15.17 -13.30
C TYR A 60 -12.32 15.76 -13.05
N ALA A 61 -12.21 16.71 -12.11
CA ALA A 61 -10.93 17.28 -11.74
C ALA A 61 -9.98 16.25 -11.10
N GLN A 62 -10.49 15.22 -10.43
CA GLN A 62 -9.67 14.10 -9.93
C GLN A 62 -9.11 13.27 -11.09
N CYS A 63 -9.89 12.95 -12.12
CA CYS A 63 -9.37 12.31 -13.32
C CYS A 63 -8.31 13.17 -14.04
N ALA A 64 -8.55 14.47 -14.15
CA ALA A 64 -7.58 15.41 -14.72
C ALA A 64 -6.28 15.49 -13.88
N LEU A 65 -6.40 15.34 -12.55
CA LEU A 65 -5.24 15.27 -11.66
C LEU A 65 -4.42 14.00 -11.92
N GLU A 66 -5.06 12.84 -11.95
CA GLU A 66 -4.41 11.54 -12.24
C GLU A 66 -3.66 11.58 -13.58
N GLU A 67 -4.31 12.13 -14.61
CA GLU A 67 -3.68 12.30 -15.93
C GLU A 67 -2.49 13.29 -15.88
N CYS A 68 -2.63 14.40 -15.16
CA CYS A 68 -1.53 15.35 -14.95
C CYS A 68 -0.35 14.71 -14.23
N GLU A 69 -0.62 13.88 -13.22
CA GLU A 69 0.38 13.12 -12.47
C GLU A 69 1.09 12.13 -13.39
N TYR A 70 0.33 11.42 -14.25
CA TYR A 70 0.89 10.56 -15.27
C TYR A 70 1.91 11.29 -16.16
N PHE A 71 1.52 12.44 -16.74
CA PHE A 71 2.43 13.20 -17.60
C PHE A 71 3.61 13.81 -16.85
N TYR A 72 3.41 14.29 -15.63
CA TYR A 72 4.48 14.89 -14.85
C TYR A 72 5.55 13.87 -14.44
N TYR A 73 5.12 12.70 -13.96
CA TYR A 73 6.03 11.65 -13.49
C TYR A 73 6.55 10.74 -14.60
N SER A 74 6.00 10.81 -15.81
CA SER A 74 6.56 10.10 -16.97
C SER A 74 8.03 10.50 -17.19
N PRO A 75 8.97 9.54 -17.20
CA PRO A 75 10.37 9.83 -17.43
C PRO A 75 10.60 10.19 -18.90
N ASN A 76 11.42 11.21 -19.16
CA ASN A 76 11.75 11.67 -20.52
C ASN A 76 13.23 11.57 -20.88
N SER A 77 14.03 10.95 -20.00
CA SER A 77 15.46 10.73 -20.21
C SER A 77 15.96 9.49 -19.47
N PRO A 78 17.09 8.89 -19.88
CA PRO A 78 17.64 7.72 -19.19
C PRO A 78 18.01 7.94 -17.72
N GLN A 79 18.27 9.19 -17.30
CA GLN A 79 18.47 9.50 -15.88
C GLN A 79 17.14 9.58 -15.14
N GLU A 80 16.10 10.12 -15.76
CA GLU A 80 14.75 10.12 -15.20
C GLU A 80 14.17 8.71 -15.08
N GLU A 81 14.41 7.82 -16.06
CA GLU A 81 14.02 6.41 -15.99
C GLU A 81 14.61 5.72 -14.75
N LYS A 82 15.93 5.87 -14.53
CA LYS A 82 16.58 5.32 -13.33
C LYS A 82 16.04 5.89 -12.03
N ASP A 83 15.80 7.19 -12.00
CA ASP A 83 15.25 7.86 -10.82
C ASP A 83 13.80 7.44 -10.56
N PHE A 84 13.02 7.20 -11.62
CA PHE A 84 11.66 6.67 -11.60
C PHE A 84 11.64 5.24 -11.03
N ASP A 85 12.46 4.34 -11.58
CA ASP A 85 12.57 2.95 -11.11
C ASP A 85 12.95 2.91 -9.62
N LEU A 86 13.91 3.76 -9.23
CA LEU A 86 14.34 3.83 -7.84
C LEU A 86 13.25 4.37 -6.92
N ALA A 87 12.48 5.37 -7.35
CA ALA A 87 11.33 5.88 -6.61
C ALA A 87 10.26 4.80 -6.42
N LYS A 88 10.01 4.00 -7.45
CA LYS A 88 9.08 2.86 -7.38
C LYS A 88 9.54 1.79 -6.38
N MET A 89 10.80 1.38 -6.46
CA MET A 89 11.39 0.44 -5.50
C MET A 89 11.37 0.96 -4.06
N ILE A 90 11.46 2.29 -3.85
CA ILE A 90 11.30 2.90 -2.53
C ILE A 90 9.88 2.69 -2.01
N ILE A 91 8.86 2.98 -2.82
CA ILE A 91 7.45 2.82 -2.43
C ILE A 91 7.15 1.36 -2.06
N GLU A 92 7.57 0.40 -2.88
CA GLU A 92 7.40 -1.04 -2.59
C GLU A 92 8.01 -1.45 -1.23
N LYS A 93 9.16 -0.85 -0.88
CA LYS A 93 9.82 -1.13 0.40
C LYS A 93 9.16 -0.41 1.57
N GLU A 94 8.60 0.78 1.37
CA GLU A 94 7.79 1.47 2.37
C GLU A 94 6.53 0.66 2.70
N GLU A 95 5.87 0.09 1.69
CA GLU A 95 4.74 -0.84 1.88
C GLU A 95 5.15 -2.12 2.60
N ARG A 96 6.33 -2.67 2.25
CA ARG A 96 6.89 -3.83 2.94
C ARG A 96 7.15 -3.53 4.41
N ILE A 97 7.70 -2.36 4.75
CA ILE A 97 7.90 -1.93 6.14
C ILE A 97 6.56 -1.89 6.88
N ILE A 98 5.50 -1.30 6.32
CA ILE A 98 4.17 -1.27 6.95
C ILE A 98 3.68 -2.69 7.27
N CYS A 99 3.88 -3.63 6.35
CA CYS A 99 3.53 -5.03 6.54
C CYS A 99 4.38 -5.73 7.61
N LEU A 100 5.69 -5.41 7.70
CA LEU A 100 6.59 -5.95 8.72
C LEU A 100 6.28 -5.38 10.10
N ASP A 101 6.01 -4.08 10.21
CA ASP A 101 5.60 -3.41 11.43
C ASP A 101 4.34 -4.06 12.01
N SER A 102 3.32 -4.27 11.19
CA SER A 102 2.09 -4.95 11.62
C SER A 102 2.36 -6.37 12.16
N LYS A 103 3.30 -7.10 11.54
CA LYS A 103 3.72 -8.44 12.02
C LYS A 103 4.52 -8.36 13.32
N ALA A 104 5.37 -7.35 13.48
CA ALA A 104 6.14 -7.13 14.69
C ALA A 104 5.22 -6.78 15.87
N GLU A 105 4.22 -5.92 15.65
CA GLU A 105 3.18 -5.60 16.64
C GLU A 105 2.38 -6.84 17.04
N ALA A 106 2.02 -7.70 16.08
CA ALA A 106 1.34 -8.96 16.34
C ALA A 106 2.19 -9.91 17.21
N ALA A 107 3.49 -10.04 16.91
CA ALA A 107 4.42 -10.82 17.71
C ALA A 107 4.58 -10.26 19.13
N GLU A 108 4.64 -8.93 19.29
CA GLU A 108 4.66 -8.28 20.61
C GLU A 108 3.39 -8.54 21.41
N PHE A 109 2.23 -8.53 20.75
CA PHE A 109 0.96 -8.85 21.39
C PHE A 109 0.90 -10.32 21.82
N GLU A 110 1.40 -11.23 20.98
CA GLU A 110 1.49 -12.66 21.31
C GLU A 110 2.41 -12.92 22.50
N LEU A 111 3.59 -12.28 22.57
CA LEU A 111 4.46 -12.37 23.75
C LEU A 111 3.74 -11.91 25.03
N LYS A 112 2.96 -10.83 24.96
CA LYS A 112 2.14 -10.37 26.10
C LYS A 112 1.07 -11.40 26.50
N GLN A 113 0.43 -12.05 25.54
CA GLN A 113 -0.53 -13.13 25.83
C GLN A 113 0.15 -14.31 26.52
N LEU A 114 1.30 -14.73 26.00
CA LEU A 114 2.10 -15.80 26.59
C LEU A 114 2.48 -15.47 28.05
N ASP A 115 2.94 -14.25 28.32
CA ASP A 115 3.28 -13.85 29.70
C ASP A 115 2.06 -13.87 30.65
N LEU A 116 0.89 -13.44 30.17
CA LEU A 116 -0.35 -13.47 30.94
C LEU A 116 -0.82 -14.90 31.23
N GLU A 117 -0.82 -15.76 30.22
CA GLU A 117 -1.20 -17.16 30.37
C GLU A 117 -0.25 -17.91 31.29
N LYS A 118 1.07 -17.65 31.21
CA LYS A 118 2.05 -18.14 32.18
C LYS A 118 1.70 -17.72 33.60
N ALA A 119 1.39 -16.44 33.81
CA ALA A 119 1.01 -15.93 35.14
C ALA A 119 -0.29 -16.55 35.68
N VAL A 120 -1.26 -16.84 34.80
CA VAL A 120 -2.49 -17.56 35.17
C VAL A 120 -2.17 -19.01 35.53
N ASN A 121 -1.37 -19.69 34.73
CA ASN A 121 -0.99 -21.08 34.95
C ASN A 121 -0.21 -21.26 36.27
N ASP A 122 0.72 -20.35 36.58
CA ASP A 122 1.46 -20.35 37.84
C ASP A 122 0.53 -20.26 39.06
N LYS A 123 -0.52 -19.42 39.00
CA LYS A 123 -1.54 -19.32 40.05
C LYS A 123 -2.40 -20.58 40.14
N LEU A 124 -2.81 -21.14 39.01
CA LEU A 124 -3.63 -22.36 38.95
C LEU A 124 -2.90 -23.57 39.55
N THR A 125 -1.60 -23.70 39.25
CA THR A 125 -0.76 -24.81 39.70
C THR A 125 -0.62 -24.85 41.23
N ASN A 126 -0.72 -23.69 41.90
CA ASN A 126 -0.71 -23.59 43.36
C ASN A 126 -2.06 -23.98 44.01
N LEU A 127 -3.16 -23.98 43.23
CA LEU A 127 -4.51 -24.24 43.71
C LEU A 127 -5.00 -25.66 43.41
N VAL A 128 -4.52 -26.28 42.33
CA VAL A 128 -4.99 -27.60 41.87
C VAL A 128 -3.97 -28.68 42.24
N THR A 129 -4.19 -29.35 43.37
CA THR A 129 -3.37 -30.50 43.79
C THR A 129 -3.82 -31.79 43.09
N GLY A 130 -2.88 -32.52 42.48
CA GLY A 130 -3.06 -33.94 42.14
C GLY A 130 -3.45 -34.32 40.71
N LYS A 131 -3.47 -33.40 39.73
CA LYS A 131 -3.61 -33.76 38.30
C LYS A 131 -2.32 -33.47 37.53
N THR A 132 -1.90 -34.46 36.75
CA THR A 132 -0.67 -34.51 35.94
C THR A 132 -0.36 -33.20 35.23
N LYS A 133 0.77 -32.61 35.62
CA LYS A 133 1.30 -31.30 35.19
C LYS A 133 1.61 -31.14 33.70
N ASN A 134 1.59 -32.20 32.89
CA ASN A 134 2.48 -32.26 31.72
C ASN A 134 1.87 -32.10 30.32
N TRP A 135 0.55 -32.02 30.11
CA TRP A 135 0.04 -32.25 28.73
C TRP A 135 -0.87 -31.21 28.09
N LYS A 136 -1.38 -30.20 28.81
CA LYS A 136 -2.37 -29.30 28.20
C LYS A 136 -1.94 -27.85 27.96
N TYR A 137 -0.87 -27.42 28.60
CA TYR A 137 -0.33 -26.08 28.45
C TYR A 137 1.17 -26.20 28.24
N ASN A 138 1.57 -26.59 27.03
CA ASN A 138 2.93 -26.35 26.56
C ASN A 138 3.10 -24.84 26.37
N PHE A 139 3.18 -24.13 27.49
CA PHE A 139 4.05 -22.97 27.63
C PHE A 139 5.47 -23.49 27.45
N SER A 140 5.86 -23.81 26.22
CA SER A 140 7.26 -24.09 25.98
C SER A 140 7.94 -22.74 25.96
N GLU A 141 8.89 -22.55 26.87
CA GLU A 141 9.87 -21.47 26.78
C GLU A 141 10.49 -21.43 25.38
N ASP A 142 10.52 -22.56 24.69
CA ASP A 142 10.94 -22.70 23.30
C ASP A 142 10.01 -22.00 22.29
N TYR A 143 8.69 -22.01 22.50
CA TYR A 143 7.76 -21.22 21.68
C TYR A 143 7.97 -19.73 21.91
N GLN A 144 8.07 -19.30 23.17
CA GLN A 144 8.35 -17.90 23.50
C GLN A 144 9.67 -17.43 22.88
N LYS A 145 10.74 -18.24 22.96
CA LYS A 145 12.03 -17.96 22.28
C LYS A 145 11.86 -17.83 20.77
N THR A 146 11.03 -18.66 20.15
CA THR A 146 10.76 -18.60 18.70
C THR A 146 10.06 -17.28 18.34
N VAL A 147 9.07 -16.86 19.12
CA VAL A 147 8.36 -15.58 18.89
C VAL A 147 9.32 -14.39 19.10
N VAL A 148 10.18 -14.42 20.12
CA VAL A 148 11.21 -13.39 20.34
C VAL A 148 12.18 -13.31 19.15
N ALA A 149 12.75 -14.45 18.74
CA ALA A 149 13.68 -14.49 17.61
C ALA A 149 13.02 -13.97 16.33
N ARG A 150 11.76 -14.35 16.07
CA ARG A 150 11.02 -13.85 14.91
C ARG A 150 10.76 -12.34 14.98
N MET A 151 10.47 -11.81 16.16
CA MET A 151 10.29 -10.36 16.36
C MET A 151 11.60 -9.61 16.10
N GLU A 152 12.75 -10.13 16.54
CA GLU A 152 14.07 -9.56 16.26
C GLU A 152 14.38 -9.57 14.75
N GLU A 153 14.14 -10.70 14.06
CA GLU A 153 14.30 -10.78 12.60
C GLU A 153 13.46 -9.73 11.85
N LEU A 154 12.21 -9.51 12.27
CA LEU A 154 11.34 -8.50 11.68
C LEU A 154 11.91 -7.09 11.88
N LYS A 155 12.41 -6.79 13.08
CA LYS A 155 13.01 -5.48 13.43
C LYS A 155 14.30 -5.23 12.65
N ASP A 156 15.15 -6.24 12.52
CA ASP A 156 16.38 -6.17 11.72
C ASP A 156 16.06 -5.96 10.22
N GLU A 157 15.03 -6.63 9.68
CA GLU A 157 14.58 -6.43 8.30
C GLU A 157 14.06 -5.00 8.09
N ILE A 158 13.28 -4.46 9.03
CA ILE A 158 12.80 -3.07 8.99
C ILE A 158 13.98 -2.10 8.99
N GLU A 159 14.92 -2.24 9.93
CA GLU A 159 16.10 -1.35 10.03
C GLU A 159 16.92 -1.36 8.74
N TYR A 160 17.12 -2.55 8.16
CA TYR A 160 17.81 -2.68 6.88
C TYR A 160 17.06 -1.96 5.75
N LEU A 161 15.74 -2.13 5.65
CA LEU A 161 14.92 -1.49 4.62
C LEU A 161 14.90 0.04 4.77
N GLU A 162 14.80 0.56 6.00
CA GLU A 162 14.88 2.00 6.28
C GLU A 162 16.23 2.58 5.86
N ALA A 163 17.33 1.89 6.19
CA ALA A 163 18.68 2.27 5.78
C ALA A 163 18.83 2.23 4.25
N TRP A 164 18.28 1.21 3.59
CA TRP A 164 18.26 1.08 2.14
C TRP A 164 17.51 2.24 1.50
N ILE A 165 16.29 2.56 1.97
CA ILE A 165 15.45 3.67 1.46
C ILE A 165 16.21 5.00 1.63
N SER A 166 16.85 5.20 2.78
CA SER A 166 17.67 6.40 3.04
C SER A 166 18.79 6.58 2.01
N GLN A 167 19.47 5.50 1.61
CA GLN A 167 20.50 5.55 0.57
C GLN A 167 19.91 5.73 -0.83
N ALA A 168 18.84 5.00 -1.15
CA ALA A 168 18.15 5.10 -2.44
C ALA A 168 17.66 6.53 -2.70
N ARG A 169 17.03 7.18 -1.71
CA ARG A 169 16.59 8.59 -1.81
C ARG A 169 17.72 9.57 -2.14
N LYS A 170 18.95 9.30 -1.67
CA LYS A 170 20.13 10.14 -1.97
C LYS A 170 20.65 9.95 -3.40
N MET A 171 20.34 8.82 -4.03
CA MET A 171 20.77 8.53 -5.40
C MET A 171 19.87 9.20 -6.45
N ILE A 172 18.61 9.50 -6.10
CA ILE A 172 17.67 10.21 -6.96
C ILE A 172 18.16 11.64 -7.21
N LYS A 173 18.43 11.97 -8.47
CA LYS A 173 18.94 13.30 -8.86
C LYS A 173 17.81 14.24 -9.24
N THR A 174 16.79 13.72 -9.91
CA THR A 174 15.70 14.50 -10.48
C THR A 174 14.70 14.87 -9.40
N GLU A 175 14.41 16.17 -9.28
CA GLU A 175 13.62 16.72 -8.17
C GLU A 175 12.21 16.13 -8.08
N LYS A 176 11.56 15.87 -9.22
CA LYS A 176 10.19 15.33 -9.24
C LYS A 176 10.10 13.95 -8.57
N PHE A 177 11.15 13.14 -8.60
CA PHE A 177 11.14 11.78 -8.03
C PHE A 177 11.60 11.69 -6.58
N LYS A 178 12.09 12.78 -5.96
CA LYS A 178 12.60 12.71 -4.58
C LYS A 178 11.53 12.46 -3.53
N ASN A 179 10.32 12.95 -3.79
CA ASN A 179 9.20 12.93 -2.85
C ASN A 179 7.91 12.58 -3.60
N VAL A 180 7.90 11.44 -4.28
CA VAL A 180 6.71 10.96 -4.97
C VAL A 180 5.63 10.64 -3.92
N PRO A 181 4.42 11.21 -4.03
CA PRO A 181 3.30 10.84 -3.18
C PRO A 181 2.95 9.35 -3.30
N PHE A 182 2.47 8.78 -2.20
CA PHE A 182 1.98 7.40 -2.14
C PHE A 182 0.88 7.16 -3.18
N GLY A 183 0.88 5.98 -3.81
CA GLY A 183 -0.12 5.57 -4.79
C GLY A 183 0.07 6.10 -6.22
N ILE A 184 0.85 7.17 -6.43
CA ILE A 184 0.96 7.77 -7.76
C ILE A 184 1.63 6.84 -8.79
N LEU A 185 2.59 6.02 -8.37
CA LEU A 185 3.30 5.12 -9.28
C LEU A 185 2.61 3.77 -9.45
N GLU A 186 1.53 3.47 -8.72
CA GLU A 186 0.82 2.18 -8.81
C GLU A 186 0.18 1.96 -10.18
N HIS A 187 -0.14 3.05 -10.89
CA HIS A 187 -0.76 3.01 -12.22
C HIS A 187 0.25 2.96 -13.37
N PHE A 188 1.55 3.03 -13.07
CA PHE A 188 2.58 2.89 -14.06
C PHE A 188 3.03 1.43 -14.10
N HIS A 189 2.59 0.70 -15.12
CA HIS A 189 3.04 -0.67 -15.36
C HIS A 189 4.12 -0.69 -16.44
N HIS A 190 5.25 -1.33 -16.16
CA HIS A 190 6.16 -1.75 -17.23
C HIS A 190 5.66 -3.05 -17.84
N ASP A 191 5.89 -3.23 -19.14
CA ASP A 191 5.39 -4.38 -19.92
C ASP A 191 5.81 -5.76 -19.37
N PHE A 192 6.81 -5.83 -18.47
CA PHE A 192 7.32 -7.05 -17.83
C PHE A 192 7.32 -6.97 -16.30
N GLU A 193 6.59 -6.02 -15.74
CA GLU A 193 6.53 -5.85 -14.31
C GLU A 193 5.76 -6.99 -13.64
N GLY A 194 6.40 -7.68 -12.69
CA GLY A 194 5.84 -8.85 -12.02
C GLY A 194 6.21 -10.18 -12.68
N GLU A 195 6.86 -10.19 -13.85
CA GLU A 195 7.48 -11.39 -14.39
C GLU A 195 8.80 -11.64 -13.64
N ASN A 196 8.80 -12.66 -12.77
CA ASN A 196 10.03 -13.10 -12.15
C ASN A 196 10.79 -13.96 -13.16
N PHE A 197 11.92 -13.46 -13.66
CA PHE A 197 12.84 -14.20 -14.53
C PHE A 197 13.21 -15.59 -13.98
N TRP A 198 13.14 -15.78 -12.66
CA TRP A 198 13.47 -17.02 -11.96
C TRP A 198 12.28 -17.92 -11.64
N VAL A 199 11.05 -17.45 -11.90
CA VAL A 199 9.86 -18.32 -11.84
C VAL A 199 9.72 -18.88 -13.24
N ASP A 200 10.41 -20.00 -13.48
CA ASP A 200 10.10 -20.87 -14.59
C ASP A 200 8.60 -21.20 -14.47
N GLY A 201 7.80 -20.67 -15.40
CA GLY A 201 6.36 -20.86 -15.39
C GLY A 201 6.04 -22.31 -15.67
N GLU A 202 6.02 -23.14 -14.62
CA GLU A 202 5.43 -24.48 -14.55
C GLU A 202 5.67 -25.03 -13.14
N ASP A 203 4.74 -24.78 -12.23
CA ASP A 203 4.51 -25.67 -11.09
C ASP A 203 3.00 -25.90 -10.95
N ASP A 204 2.41 -26.38 -12.05
CA ASP A 204 1.12 -27.06 -12.04
C ASP A 204 1.34 -28.46 -11.44
N CYS A 205 1.63 -28.50 -10.13
CA CYS A 205 1.46 -29.71 -9.32
C CYS A 205 -0.04 -29.97 -9.16
N GLY A 206 -0.69 -30.29 -10.29
CA GLY A 206 -2.00 -30.89 -10.34
C GLY A 206 -1.94 -32.23 -9.65
N ASP A 207 -2.47 -32.24 -8.44
CA ASP A 207 -2.83 -33.38 -7.60
C ASP A 207 -3.38 -34.53 -8.46
N GLY A 208 -2.48 -35.45 -8.80
CA GLY A 208 -2.81 -36.76 -9.35
C GLY A 208 -3.49 -37.58 -8.27
N GLY A 209 -4.77 -37.30 -8.04
CA GLY A 209 -5.68 -38.17 -7.30
C GLY A 209 -6.03 -39.37 -8.16
N ASP A 210 -5.11 -40.34 -8.21
CA ASP A 210 -5.46 -41.74 -8.40
C ASP A 210 -5.77 -42.35 -7.02
N ASP A 211 -6.84 -43.16 -7.01
CA ASP A 211 -7.46 -43.98 -5.94
C ASP A 211 -8.56 -43.35 -5.06
#